data_AF-A0A7C6L4D1-F1
#
_entry.id   AF-A0A7C6L4D1-F1
#
_cell.length_a   1.000
_cell.length_b   1.000
_cell.length_c   1.000
_cell.angle_alpha   90.00
_cell.angle_beta   90.00
_cell.angle_gamma   90.00
#
_symmetry.space_group_name_H-M   'P 1'
#
loop_
_entity.id
_entity.type
_entity.pdbx_description
1 polymer ?
#
loop_
_entity_poly.entity_id
_entity_poly.type
_entity_poly.pdbx_seq_one_letter_code
_entity_poly.pdbx_strand_id
1 'polypeptide(L)'
;MNNNTFQFNRFYKLIVRNLQRNPKSWIQNVLIFAGLPLVFFLINLSNISAAINLANRVSFLEILTGFTFIFSPFMLFFNYNHPKKGLSEVMLPASVFEKYIVIQLACILIAPLSVILLYGGMDTLLALMFPKIYGGYAVQQFFQSSINWNNISQMFVTQQAILFCNFLFIRRKVLKTAGAFILSLIVFSTIMGIGMTIWDSQTPFTNVENLSFSFGSRNFFEIHVNDHPVVIAMQIVRIFLQVVLPAALMIGSYFIMKTKRY
;
A
#
# COMPACT_ATOMS: atom_id res chain seq x y z
N MET A 1 -0.84 37.34 -6.27
CA MET A 1 -0.93 36.18 -7.21
C MET A 1 0.11 35.16 -6.80
N ASN A 2 -0.30 34.02 -6.23
CA ASN A 2 0.67 32.98 -5.86
C ASN A 2 1.13 32.25 -7.12
N ASN A 3 2.45 32.25 -7.35
CA ASN A 3 3.08 31.54 -8.45
C ASN A 3 2.76 30.04 -8.31
N ASN A 4 1.89 29.53 -9.19
CA ASN A 4 1.44 28.13 -9.21
C ASN A 4 2.51 27.19 -9.81
N THR A 5 3.67 27.74 -10.18
CA THR A 5 4.83 27.01 -10.69
C THR A 5 5.44 26.17 -9.59
N PHE A 6 5.84 24.95 -9.94
CA PHE A 6 6.58 24.06 -9.04
C PHE A 6 7.92 24.69 -8.65
N GLN A 7 8.27 24.65 -7.36
CA GLN A 7 9.52 25.17 -6.82
C GLN A 7 10.17 24.13 -5.90
N PHE A 8 11.36 23.66 -6.28
CA PHE A 8 12.09 22.62 -5.53
C PHE A 8 12.39 23.01 -4.08
N ASN A 9 12.80 24.26 -3.82
CA ASN A 9 13.09 24.72 -2.46
C ASN A 9 11.85 24.67 -1.55
N ARG A 10 10.68 25.01 -2.08
CA ARG A 10 9.41 24.95 -1.36
C ARG A 10 9.00 23.49 -1.12
N PHE A 11 9.13 22.66 -2.15
CA PHE A 11 8.87 21.23 -2.06
C PHE A 11 9.72 20.52 -1.00
N TYR A 12 11.03 20.77 -0.98
CA TYR A 12 11.93 20.23 0.05
C TYR A 12 11.51 20.67 1.47
N LYS A 13 11.22 21.96 1.66
CA LYS A 13 10.72 22.47 2.94
C LYS A 13 9.42 21.79 3.39
N LEU A 14 8.53 21.44 2.46
CA LEU A 14 7.31 20.69 2.78
C LEU A 14 7.60 19.27 3.25
N ILE A 15 8.55 18.57 2.62
CA ILE A 15 8.97 17.23 3.04
C ILE A 15 9.53 17.29 4.46
N VAL A 16 10.50 18.19 4.70
CA VAL A 16 11.13 18.37 6.02
C VAL A 16 10.07 18.70 7.08
N ARG A 17 9.16 19.63 6.78
CA ARG A 17 8.06 19.98 7.68
C ARG A 17 7.18 18.77 7.99
N ASN A 18 6.84 17.93 7.00
CA ASN A 18 6.01 16.75 7.24
C ASN A 18 6.69 15.73 8.16
N LEU A 19 8.01 15.56 8.05
CA LEU A 19 8.79 14.74 8.99
C LEU A 19 8.82 15.36 10.39
N GLN A 20 8.92 16.69 10.50
CA GLN A 20 9.03 17.38 11.78
C GLN A 20 7.68 17.70 12.45
N ARG A 21 6.56 17.53 11.75
CA ARG A 21 5.25 18.06 12.17
C ARG A 21 4.80 17.58 13.55
N ASN A 22 5.08 16.32 13.91
CA ASN A 22 4.66 15.72 15.17
C ASN A 22 5.78 14.86 15.78
N PRO A 23 6.80 15.45 16.42
CA PRO A 23 7.93 14.69 16.96
C PRO A 23 7.48 13.68 18.03
N LYS A 24 6.48 14.02 18.85
CA LYS A 24 5.90 13.10 19.85
C LYS A 24 5.28 11.85 19.22
N SER A 25 4.52 12.00 18.13
CA SER A 25 3.94 10.86 17.41
C SER A 25 5.02 10.02 16.72
N TRP A 26 6.08 10.66 16.21
CA TRP A 26 7.22 9.96 15.64
C TRP A 26 7.96 9.12 16.67
N ILE A 27 8.22 9.66 17.87
CA ILE A 27 8.85 8.91 18.96
C ILE A 27 7.97 7.71 19.37
N GLN A 28 6.65 7.89 19.45
CA GLN A 28 5.73 6.78 19.73
C GLN A 28 5.79 5.70 18.65
N ASN A 29 5.79 6.09 17.36
CA ASN A 29 5.93 5.13 16.26
C ASN A 29 7.28 4.41 16.30
N VAL A 30 8.37 5.12 16.63
CA VAL A 30 9.70 4.55 16.85
C VAL A 30 9.67 3.50 17.95
N LEU A 31 9.09 3.82 19.11
CA LEU A 31 8.97 2.88 20.23
C LEU A 31 8.12 1.65 19.87
N ILE A 32 7.04 1.83 19.12
CA ILE A 32 6.18 0.72 18.71
C ILE A 32 6.93 -0.20 17.73
N PHE A 33 7.49 0.36 16.65
CA PHE A 33 8.12 -0.45 15.61
C PHE A 33 9.43 -1.08 16.08
N ALA A 34 10.24 -0.36 16.86
CA ALA A 34 11.46 -0.90 17.44
C ALA A 34 11.18 -1.79 18.67
N GLY A 35 10.06 -1.61 19.36
CA GLY A 35 9.68 -2.42 20.53
C GLY A 35 9.26 -3.85 20.16
N LEU A 36 8.71 -4.06 18.95
CA LEU A 36 8.22 -5.38 18.53
C LEU A 36 9.33 -6.46 18.45
N PRO A 37 10.49 -6.22 17.81
CA PRO A 37 11.62 -7.17 17.86
C PRO A 37 12.09 -7.46 19.29
N LEU A 38 12.06 -6.45 20.17
CA LEU A 38 12.38 -6.60 21.59
C LEU A 38 11.41 -7.55 22.29
N VAL A 39 10.11 -7.43 22.04
CA VAL A 39 9.11 -8.37 22.57
C VAL A 39 9.39 -9.79 22.08
N PHE A 40 9.72 -9.97 20.79
CA PHE A 40 10.07 -11.29 20.27
C PHE A 40 11.33 -11.86 20.91
N PHE A 41 12.32 -11.02 21.18
CA PHE A 41 13.52 -11.41 21.91
C PHE A 41 13.20 -11.85 23.34
N LEU A 42 12.35 -11.11 24.07
CA LEU A 42 11.93 -11.47 25.43
C LEU A 42 11.16 -12.80 25.45
N ILE A 43 10.31 -13.06 24.45
CA ILE A 43 9.63 -14.36 24.30
C ILE A 43 10.65 -15.48 24.11
N ASN A 44 11.64 -15.29 23.24
CA ASN A 44 12.70 -16.28 23.04
C ASN A 44 13.55 -16.52 24.29
N LEU A 45 13.73 -15.49 25.13
CA LEU A 45 14.46 -15.60 26.40
C LEU A 45 13.65 -16.37 27.46
N SER A 46 12.31 -16.27 27.41
CA SER A 46 11.43 -16.93 28.39
C SER A 46 11.36 -18.46 28.25
N ASN A 47 12.01 -19.07 27.25
CA ASN A 47 12.01 -20.51 26.97
C ASN A 47 10.60 -21.14 26.95
N ILE A 48 9.56 -20.34 26.70
CA ILE A 48 8.24 -20.85 26.34
C ILE A 48 8.45 -21.62 25.03
N SER A 49 7.84 -22.79 24.92
CA SER A 49 7.98 -23.72 23.78
C SER A 49 7.69 -23.13 22.39
N ALA A 50 7.25 -21.87 22.32
CA ALA A 50 7.07 -21.08 21.11
C ALA A 50 8.30 -20.19 20.83
N ALA A 51 9.43 -20.80 20.47
CA ALA A 51 10.57 -20.04 19.96
C ALA A 51 10.19 -19.33 18.64
N ILE A 52 10.31 -18.01 18.61
CA ILE A 52 10.07 -17.18 17.44
C ILE A 52 11.29 -17.30 16.54
N ASN A 53 11.13 -18.11 15.49
CA ASN A 53 12.14 -18.32 14.46
C ASN A 53 12.32 -17.08 13.55
N LEU A 54 13.37 -17.11 12.74
CA LEU A 54 13.66 -16.04 11.77
C LEU A 54 12.51 -15.83 10.76
N ALA A 55 11.90 -16.93 10.27
CA ALA A 55 10.80 -16.86 9.30
C ALA A 55 9.61 -16.03 9.84
N ASN A 56 9.21 -16.26 11.08
CA ASN A 56 8.12 -15.52 11.72
C ASN A 56 8.47 -14.02 11.83
N ARG A 57 9.70 -13.69 12.22
CA ARG A 57 10.16 -12.28 12.31
C ARG A 57 10.13 -11.59 10.95
N VAL A 58 10.48 -12.29 9.87
CA VAL A 58 10.39 -11.80 8.49
C VAL A 58 8.94 -11.61 8.08
N SER A 59 8.07 -12.60 8.30
CA SER A 59 6.64 -12.46 7.99
C SER A 59 5.98 -11.30 8.75
N PHE A 60 6.36 -11.07 10.01
CA PHE A 60 5.89 -9.89 10.76
C PHE A 60 6.36 -8.58 10.14
N LEU A 61 7.62 -8.49 9.71
CA LEU A 61 8.13 -7.32 9.00
C LEU A 61 7.42 -7.12 7.64
N GLU A 62 7.15 -8.18 6.89
CA GLU A 62 6.37 -8.14 5.64
C GLU A 62 4.95 -7.61 5.88
N ILE A 63 4.26 -8.12 6.91
CA ILE A 63 2.91 -7.67 7.26
C ILE A 63 2.92 -6.20 7.69
N LEU A 64 3.86 -5.78 8.54
CA LEU A 64 3.97 -4.41 9.02
C LEU A 64 4.30 -3.42 7.89
N THR A 65 5.24 -3.78 7.01
CA THR A 65 5.60 -2.95 5.86
C THR A 65 4.44 -2.85 4.87
N GLY A 66 3.78 -3.96 4.55
CA GLY A 66 2.57 -3.96 3.70
C GLY A 66 1.41 -3.16 4.30
N PHE A 67 1.15 -3.34 5.60
CA PHE A 67 0.10 -2.61 6.32
C PHE A 67 0.37 -1.11 6.34
N THR A 68 1.59 -0.70 6.69
CA THR A 68 1.94 0.73 6.69
C THR A 68 1.92 1.33 5.30
N PHE A 69 2.37 0.60 4.27
CA PHE A 69 2.24 1.04 2.89
C PHE A 69 0.78 1.34 2.51
N ILE A 70 -0.10 0.34 2.67
CA ILE A 70 -1.53 0.40 2.28
C ILE A 70 -2.29 1.46 3.09
N PHE A 71 -2.11 1.49 4.41
CA PHE A 71 -2.91 2.33 5.31
C PHE A 71 -2.27 3.69 5.64
N SER A 72 -1.05 3.98 5.15
CA SER A 72 -0.39 5.27 5.35
C SER A 72 -1.25 6.49 4.98
N PRO A 73 -2.12 6.49 3.94
CA PRO A 73 -2.95 7.66 3.66
C PRO A 73 -3.89 8.02 4.82
N PHE A 74 -4.45 7.01 5.49
CA PHE A 74 -5.28 7.24 6.67
C PHE A 74 -4.45 7.56 7.91
N MET A 75 -3.26 6.98 8.07
CA MET A 75 -2.45 7.26 9.26
C MET A 75 -1.89 8.69 9.24
N LEU A 76 -1.33 9.11 8.11
CA LEU A 76 -0.59 10.37 7.99
C LEU A 76 -1.49 11.54 7.58
N PHE A 77 -2.46 11.28 6.70
CA PHE A 77 -3.26 12.33 6.05
C PHE A 77 -4.76 12.19 6.31
N PHE A 78 -5.15 11.57 7.43
CA PHE A 78 -6.56 11.42 7.83
C PHE A 78 -7.33 12.74 7.78
N ASN A 79 -6.73 13.79 8.34
CA ASN A 79 -7.43 15.05 8.61
C ASN A 79 -7.28 16.08 7.49
N TYR A 80 -6.70 15.72 6.33
CA TYR A 80 -6.40 16.68 5.27
C TYR A 80 -7.66 17.46 4.80
N ASN A 81 -8.77 16.75 4.56
CA ASN A 81 -10.06 17.34 4.17
C ASN A 81 -10.98 17.70 5.37
N HIS A 82 -10.45 17.70 6.59
CA HIS A 82 -11.28 18.06 7.75
C HIS A 82 -11.38 19.59 7.87
N PRO A 83 -12.59 20.18 8.00
CA PRO A 83 -12.79 21.63 7.92
C PRO A 83 -12.05 22.44 9.00
N LYS A 84 -11.82 21.85 10.18
CA LYS A 84 -11.02 22.47 11.27
C LYS A 84 -9.55 22.00 11.30
N LYS A 85 -9.33 20.69 11.43
CA LYS A 85 -7.99 20.09 11.59
C LYS A 85 -7.12 20.12 10.32
N GLY A 86 -7.72 20.17 9.14
CA GLY A 86 -7.03 20.15 7.84
C GLY A 86 -6.58 21.52 7.34
N LEU A 87 -7.08 22.62 7.93
CA LEU A 87 -6.76 24.00 7.50
C LEU A 87 -5.26 24.27 7.46
N SER A 88 -4.53 23.81 8.48
CA SER A 88 -3.07 23.95 8.57
C SER A 88 -2.33 23.33 7.38
N GLU A 89 -2.91 22.34 6.71
CA GLU A 89 -2.33 21.69 5.53
C GLU A 89 -2.78 22.34 4.23
N VAL A 90 -4.08 22.66 4.14
CA VAL A 90 -4.66 23.28 2.93
C VAL A 90 -4.14 24.70 2.74
N MET A 91 -3.92 25.46 3.81
CA MET A 91 -3.48 26.86 3.77
C MET A 91 -1.98 27.06 3.55
N LEU A 92 -1.16 26.00 3.52
CA LEU A 92 0.27 26.15 3.24
C LEU A 92 0.48 26.84 1.89
N PRO A 93 1.44 27.77 1.77
CA PRO A 93 1.70 28.56 0.56
C PRO A 93 2.44 27.75 -0.52
N ALA A 94 1.96 26.54 -0.80
CA ALA A 94 2.49 25.60 -1.77
C ALA A 94 1.44 25.22 -2.80
N SER A 95 1.89 24.82 -3.99
CA SER A 95 0.98 24.40 -5.05
C SER A 95 0.26 23.09 -4.66
N VAL A 96 -0.94 22.86 -5.21
CA VAL A 96 -1.68 21.60 -4.99
C VAL A 96 -0.82 20.42 -5.46
N PHE A 97 -0.12 20.58 -6.57
CA PHE A 97 0.73 19.55 -7.14
C PHE A 97 1.90 19.17 -6.24
N GLU A 98 2.60 20.15 -5.66
CA GLU A 98 3.68 19.88 -4.70
C GLU A 98 3.16 19.11 -3.49
N LYS A 99 2.04 19.57 -2.89
CA LYS A 99 1.44 18.89 -1.73
C LYS A 99 1.07 17.45 -2.06
N TYR A 100 0.52 17.22 -3.26
CA TYR A 100 0.13 15.90 -3.72
C TYR A 100 1.34 14.97 -3.86
N ILE A 101 2.42 15.43 -4.51
CA ILE A 101 3.66 14.63 -4.61
C ILE A 101 4.23 14.33 -3.23
N VAL A 102 4.23 15.30 -2.30
CA VAL A 102 4.74 15.07 -0.94
C VAL A 102 3.90 14.02 -0.21
N ILE A 103 2.57 14.04 -0.35
CA ILE A 103 1.69 13.02 0.23
C ILE A 103 2.02 11.64 -0.35
N GLN A 104 2.22 11.56 -1.67
CA GLN A 104 2.56 10.34 -2.36
C GLN A 104 3.89 9.76 -1.91
N LEU A 105 4.94 10.59 -1.84
CA LEU A 105 6.25 10.19 -1.35
C LEU A 105 6.18 9.76 0.11
N ALA A 106 5.42 10.47 0.94
CA ALA A 106 5.25 10.12 2.34
C ALA A 106 4.60 8.75 2.52
N CYS A 107 3.59 8.42 1.70
CA CYS A 107 2.90 7.15 1.75
C CYS A 107 3.68 5.98 1.12
N ILE A 108 4.24 6.19 -0.08
CA ILE A 108 4.88 5.14 -0.87
C ILE A 108 6.29 4.82 -0.37
N LEU A 109 7.04 5.84 0.05
CA LEU A 109 8.45 5.71 0.41
C LEU A 109 8.69 5.87 1.91
N ILE A 110 8.33 7.03 2.47
CA ILE A 110 8.73 7.38 3.84
C ILE A 110 8.13 6.41 4.88
N ALA A 111 6.83 6.11 4.76
CA ALA A 111 6.14 5.22 5.69
C ALA A 111 6.72 3.80 5.74
N PRO A 112 6.78 3.02 4.64
CA PRO A 112 7.33 1.66 4.69
C PRO A 112 8.83 1.65 5.03
N LEU A 113 9.60 2.63 4.53
CA LEU A 113 11.04 2.71 4.81
C LEU A 113 11.30 2.98 6.30
N SER A 114 10.45 3.76 6.96
CA SER A 114 10.54 3.94 8.41
C SER A 114 10.38 2.63 9.18
N VAL A 115 9.47 1.75 8.76
CA VAL A 115 9.29 0.44 9.40
C VAL A 115 10.51 -0.44 9.18
N ILE A 116 11.00 -0.52 7.94
CA ILE A 116 12.19 -1.32 7.60
C ILE A 116 13.39 -0.88 8.43
N LEU A 117 13.62 0.44 8.55
CA LEU A 117 14.74 0.96 9.33
C LEU A 117 14.57 0.73 10.84
N LEU A 118 13.38 0.95 11.39
CA LEU A 118 13.17 0.90 12.84
C LEU A 118 13.05 -0.54 13.36
N TYR A 119 12.16 -1.33 12.76
CA TYR A 119 12.02 -2.73 13.13
C TYR A 119 13.27 -3.50 12.71
N GLY A 120 13.71 -3.32 11.47
CA GLY A 120 14.88 -4.03 10.94
C GLY A 120 16.17 -3.64 11.63
N GLY A 121 16.34 -2.35 11.97
CA GLY A 121 17.47 -1.87 12.75
C GLY A 121 17.51 -2.48 14.15
N MET A 122 16.37 -2.60 14.84
CA MET A 122 16.35 -3.26 16.15
C MET A 122 16.57 -4.77 16.05
N ASP A 123 15.94 -5.44 15.07
CA ASP A 123 16.13 -6.88 14.85
C ASP A 123 17.60 -7.23 14.60
N THR A 124 18.26 -6.44 13.74
CA THR A 124 19.69 -6.61 13.43
C THR A 124 20.58 -6.33 14.63
N LEU A 125 20.27 -5.31 15.43
CA LEU A 125 20.99 -5.00 16.66
C LEU A 125 20.88 -6.15 17.67
N LEU A 126 19.67 -6.68 17.89
CA LEU A 126 19.44 -7.81 18.80
C LEU A 126 20.14 -9.09 18.32
N ALA A 127 20.10 -9.37 17.02
CA ALA A 127 20.79 -10.51 16.43
C ALA A 127 22.31 -10.41 16.56
N LEU A 128 22.86 -9.20 16.46
CA LEU A 128 24.29 -8.94 16.61
C LEU A 128 24.74 -9.06 18.08
N MET A 129 23.94 -8.58 19.03
CA MET A 129 24.25 -8.66 20.46
C MET A 129 24.04 -10.07 21.04
N PHE A 130 23.06 -10.82 20.55
CA PHE A 130 22.66 -12.13 21.11
C PHE A 130 22.50 -13.22 20.03
N PRO A 131 23.58 -13.56 19.29
CA PRO A 131 23.49 -14.47 18.14
C PRO A 131 23.04 -15.89 18.50
N LYS A 132 23.27 -16.34 19.75
CA LYS A 132 22.86 -17.68 20.22
C LYS A 132 21.35 -17.80 20.47
N ILE A 133 20.68 -16.70 20.76
CA ILE A 133 19.24 -16.65 21.12
C ILE A 133 18.42 -16.13 19.93
N TYR A 134 19.01 -15.24 19.13
CA TYR A 134 18.32 -14.48 18.09
C TYR A 134 19.08 -14.56 16.76
N GLY A 135 19.17 -15.78 16.22
CA GLY A 135 19.99 -16.07 15.04
C GLY A 135 19.40 -15.55 13.73
N GLY A 136 20.23 -14.87 12.93
CA GLY A 136 19.87 -14.40 11.58
C GLY A 136 19.19 -13.03 11.54
N TYR A 137 19.31 -12.37 10.38
CA TYR A 137 18.88 -10.99 10.15
C TYR A 137 17.59 -10.94 9.33
N ALA A 138 16.49 -10.45 9.92
CA ALA A 138 15.20 -10.39 9.23
C ALA A 138 15.23 -9.45 8.02
N VAL A 139 16.01 -8.36 8.09
CA VAL A 139 16.15 -7.40 6.97
C VAL A 139 16.76 -8.05 5.73
N GLN A 140 17.82 -8.83 5.91
CA GLN A 140 18.49 -9.51 4.79
C GLN A 140 17.52 -10.47 4.10
N GLN A 141 16.83 -11.30 4.88
CA GLN A 141 15.90 -12.26 4.34
C GLN A 141 14.69 -11.59 3.69
N PHE A 142 14.18 -10.49 4.27
CA PHE A 142 13.11 -9.70 3.65
C PHE A 142 13.46 -9.28 2.23
N PHE A 143 14.63 -8.68 1.99
CA PHE A 143 15.01 -8.26 0.63
C PHE A 143 15.22 -9.44 -0.34
N GLN A 144 15.48 -10.65 0.17
CA GLN A 144 15.65 -11.85 -0.64
C GLN A 144 14.33 -12.59 -0.94
N SER A 145 13.40 -12.64 0.01
CA SER A 145 12.17 -13.44 -0.10
C SER A 145 10.91 -12.65 -0.44
N SER A 146 10.84 -11.36 -0.09
CA SER A 146 9.58 -10.61 -0.08
C SER A 146 9.32 -9.80 -1.36
N ILE A 147 10.34 -9.55 -2.18
CA ILE A 147 10.22 -8.71 -3.38
C ILE A 147 9.55 -9.51 -4.50
N ASN A 148 8.22 -9.55 -4.46
CA ASN A 148 7.40 -10.03 -5.56
C ASN A 148 6.70 -8.84 -6.24
N TRP A 149 7.05 -8.58 -7.50
CA TRP A 149 6.48 -7.47 -8.28
C TRP A 149 4.96 -7.49 -8.37
N ASN A 150 4.34 -8.68 -8.41
CA ASN A 150 2.88 -8.81 -8.44
C ASN A 150 2.24 -8.36 -7.13
N ASN A 151 2.87 -8.67 -5.99
CA ASN A 151 2.35 -8.24 -4.68
C ASN A 151 2.52 -6.73 -4.53
N ILE A 152 3.67 -6.19 -4.94
CA ILE A 152 3.94 -4.75 -4.91
C ILE A 152 2.93 -3.99 -5.78
N SER A 153 2.63 -4.47 -7.00
CA SER A 153 1.65 -3.81 -7.87
C SER A 153 0.23 -3.83 -7.27
N GLN A 154 -0.18 -4.94 -6.66
CA GLN A 154 -1.47 -5.04 -5.96
C GLN A 154 -1.54 -4.11 -4.74
N MET A 155 -0.47 -4.06 -3.94
CA MET A 155 -0.35 -3.13 -2.82
C MET A 155 -0.43 -1.68 -3.31
N PHE A 156 0.22 -1.36 -4.43
CA PHE A 156 0.18 -0.02 -5.02
C PHE A 156 -1.23 0.37 -5.45
N VAL A 157 -1.95 -0.49 -6.17
CA VAL A 157 -3.35 -0.22 -6.58
C VAL A 157 -4.25 0.00 -5.37
N THR A 158 -4.15 -0.85 -4.34
CA THR A 158 -4.96 -0.72 -3.12
C THR A 158 -4.61 0.57 -2.36
N GLN A 159 -3.34 0.94 -2.28
CA GLN A 159 -2.88 2.18 -1.66
C GLN A 159 -3.40 3.43 -2.41
N GLN A 160 -3.41 3.43 -3.75
CA GLN A 160 -4.01 4.52 -4.53
C GLN A 160 -5.52 4.61 -4.32
N ALA A 161 -6.23 3.47 -4.25
CA ALA A 161 -7.66 3.45 -3.98
C ALA A 161 -8.00 4.00 -2.58
N ILE A 162 -7.21 3.62 -1.57
CA ILE A 162 -7.36 4.13 -0.20
C ILE A 162 -7.08 5.63 -0.14
N LEU A 163 -6.03 6.11 -0.80
CA LEU A 163 -5.72 7.54 -0.87
C LEU A 163 -6.87 8.33 -1.53
N PHE A 164 -7.36 7.86 -2.68
CA PHE A 164 -8.49 8.46 -3.37
C PHE A 164 -9.71 8.58 -2.45
N CYS A 165 -10.08 7.48 -1.80
CA CYS A 165 -11.22 7.47 -0.89
C CYS A 165 -10.98 8.29 0.40
N ASN A 166 -9.74 8.40 0.87
CA ASN A 166 -9.36 9.29 1.97
C ASN A 166 -9.64 10.76 1.64
N PHE A 167 -9.46 11.16 0.38
CA PHE A 167 -9.84 12.49 -0.06
C PHE A 167 -11.33 12.62 -0.42
N LEU A 168 -11.93 11.58 -0.99
CA LEU A 168 -13.34 11.60 -1.37
C LEU A 168 -14.27 11.81 -0.16
N PHE A 169 -14.00 11.09 0.94
CA PHE A 169 -14.83 11.10 2.14
C PHE A 169 -14.30 12.05 3.21
N ILE A 170 -15.19 12.85 3.81
CA ILE A 170 -14.83 13.83 4.85
C ILE A 170 -14.97 13.23 6.26
N ARG A 171 -16.09 12.54 6.53
CA ARG A 171 -16.41 11.93 7.83
C ARG A 171 -16.49 10.41 7.73
N ARG A 172 -16.10 9.71 8.81
CA ARG A 172 -16.08 8.24 8.92
C ARG A 172 -15.36 7.58 7.74
N LYS A 173 -14.16 8.08 7.42
CA LYS A 173 -13.43 7.73 6.19
C LYS A 173 -13.22 6.23 6.08
N VAL A 174 -12.63 5.61 7.10
CA VAL A 174 -12.33 4.16 7.13
C VAL A 174 -13.58 3.30 6.92
N LEU A 175 -14.71 3.65 7.56
CA LEU A 175 -15.94 2.89 7.41
C LEU A 175 -16.53 3.02 6.01
N LYS A 176 -16.54 4.25 5.45
CA LYS A 176 -17.05 4.50 4.10
C LYS A 176 -16.16 3.87 3.04
N THR A 177 -14.84 3.83 3.25
CA THR A 177 -13.92 3.15 2.35
C THR A 177 -14.13 1.65 2.39
N ALA A 178 -14.24 1.05 3.58
CA ALA A 178 -14.56 -0.37 3.72
C ALA A 178 -15.89 -0.71 3.02
N GLY A 179 -16.93 0.10 3.25
CA GLY A 179 -18.22 -0.07 2.57
C GLY A 179 -18.11 0.06 1.04
N ALA A 180 -17.33 1.01 0.53
CA ALA A 180 -17.10 1.16 -0.91
C ALA A 180 -16.37 -0.05 -1.52
N PHE A 181 -15.37 -0.62 -0.82
CA PHE A 181 -14.70 -1.85 -1.25
C PHE A 181 -15.67 -3.04 -1.27
N ILE A 182 -16.46 -3.24 -0.21
CA ILE A 182 -17.46 -4.32 -0.15
C ILE A 182 -18.49 -4.19 -1.27
N LEU A 183 -19.03 -2.98 -1.49
CA LEU A 183 -19.97 -2.74 -2.57
C LEU A 183 -19.33 -2.99 -3.95
N SER A 184 -18.09 -2.55 -4.16
CA SER A 184 -17.38 -2.81 -5.42
C SER A 184 -17.14 -4.30 -5.67
N LEU A 185 -16.85 -5.08 -4.62
CA LEU A 185 -16.70 -6.52 -4.70
C LEU A 185 -18.02 -7.21 -5.06
N ILE A 186 -19.13 -6.80 -4.44
CA ILE A 186 -20.46 -7.34 -4.76
C ILE A 186 -20.83 -7.02 -6.21
N VAL A 187 -20.62 -5.78 -6.66
CA VAL A 187 -20.92 -5.39 -8.05
C VAL A 187 -20.04 -6.15 -9.04
N PHE A 188 -18.76 -6.32 -8.74
CA PHE A 188 -17.86 -7.06 -9.61
C PHE A 188 -18.21 -8.55 -9.67
N SER A 189 -18.56 -9.17 -8.53
CA SER A 189 -18.95 -10.58 -8.48
C SER A 189 -20.27 -10.84 -9.19
N THR A 190 -21.24 -9.93 -9.11
CA THR A 190 -22.51 -10.06 -9.85
C THR A 190 -22.31 -9.91 -11.35
N ILE A 191 -21.49 -8.95 -11.80
CA ILE A 191 -21.16 -8.80 -13.22
C ILE A 191 -20.46 -10.04 -13.76
N MET A 192 -19.47 -10.58 -13.02
CA MET A 192 -18.79 -11.82 -13.41
C MET A 192 -19.74 -13.01 -13.44
N GLY A 193 -20.63 -13.14 -12.44
CA GLY A 193 -21.63 -14.20 -12.40
C GLY A 193 -22.59 -14.16 -13.59
N ILE A 194 -23.10 -12.98 -13.95
CA ILE A 194 -23.94 -12.78 -15.14
C ILE A 194 -23.14 -13.14 -16.41
N GLY A 195 -21.89 -12.66 -16.51
CA GLY A 195 -21.01 -12.95 -17.63
C GLY A 195 -20.78 -14.45 -17.84
N MET A 196 -20.56 -15.20 -16.75
CA MET A 196 -20.45 -16.67 -16.80
C MET A 196 -21.76 -17.30 -17.27
N THR A 197 -22.92 -16.94 -16.70
CA THR A 197 -24.20 -17.54 -17.13
C THR A 197 -24.53 -17.31 -18.61
N ILE A 198 -24.19 -16.14 -19.16
CA ILE A 198 -24.36 -15.84 -20.59
C ILE A 198 -23.39 -16.70 -21.42
N TRP A 199 -22.16 -16.88 -20.95
CA TRP A 199 -21.16 -17.68 -21.64
C TRP A 199 -21.54 -19.16 -21.68
N ASP A 200 -21.96 -19.74 -20.55
CA ASP A 200 -22.44 -21.12 -20.44
C ASP A 200 -23.58 -21.39 -21.44
N SER A 201 -24.43 -20.40 -21.67
CA SER A 201 -25.56 -20.50 -22.62
C SER A 201 -25.13 -20.53 -24.09
N GLN A 202 -23.95 -20.01 -24.43
CA GLN A 202 -23.43 -19.93 -25.80
C GLN A 202 -22.44 -21.06 -26.13
N THR A 203 -21.73 -21.58 -25.13
CA THR A 203 -20.83 -22.74 -25.29
C THR A 203 -21.04 -23.69 -24.09
N PRO A 204 -21.72 -24.84 -24.27
CA PRO A 204 -21.93 -25.79 -23.18
C PRO A 204 -20.57 -26.27 -22.64
N PHE A 205 -20.46 -26.27 -21.31
CA PHE A 205 -19.25 -26.51 -20.50
C PHE A 205 -18.70 -27.96 -20.55
N THR A 206 -18.53 -28.55 -21.74
CA THR A 206 -18.10 -29.97 -21.85
C THR A 206 -16.57 -30.18 -21.85
N ASN A 207 -15.75 -29.12 -21.95
CA ASN A 207 -14.28 -29.25 -22.13
C ASN A 207 -13.45 -28.36 -21.19
N VAL A 208 -13.84 -28.24 -19.90
CA VAL A 208 -13.12 -27.36 -18.94
C VAL A 208 -12.08 -28.10 -18.10
N GLU A 209 -12.01 -29.42 -18.16
CA GLU A 209 -11.07 -30.23 -17.34
C GLU A 209 -9.58 -29.99 -17.69
N ASN A 210 -9.26 -29.38 -18.84
CA ASN A 210 -7.87 -29.18 -19.30
C ASN A 210 -7.40 -27.72 -19.36
N LEU A 211 -8.19 -26.74 -18.93
CA LEU A 211 -7.79 -25.33 -18.96
C LEU A 211 -7.02 -24.93 -17.70
N SER A 212 -5.77 -25.40 -17.60
CA SER A 212 -4.80 -24.89 -16.61
C SER A 212 -4.15 -23.60 -17.12
N PHE A 213 -4.79 -22.45 -16.85
CA PHE A 213 -4.21 -21.16 -17.19
C PHE A 213 -3.16 -20.75 -16.14
N SER A 214 -1.89 -21.01 -16.45
CA SER A 214 -0.75 -20.51 -15.69
C SER A 214 -0.50 -19.02 -16.01
N PHE A 215 -1.09 -18.12 -15.23
CA PHE A 215 -0.90 -16.67 -15.35
C PHE A 215 0.41 -16.15 -14.73
N GLY A 216 1.14 -16.98 -14.00
CA GLY A 216 2.37 -16.59 -13.29
C GLY A 216 3.59 -16.41 -14.20
N SER A 217 3.57 -16.96 -15.42
CA SER A 217 4.75 -17.03 -16.31
C SER A 217 4.76 -16.02 -17.47
N ARG A 218 3.69 -15.23 -17.66
CA ARG A 218 3.57 -14.29 -18.79
C ARG A 218 3.77 -12.84 -18.37
N ASN A 219 4.56 -12.09 -19.15
CA ASN A 219 4.76 -10.66 -18.92
C ASN A 219 3.48 -9.86 -19.22
N PHE A 220 3.38 -8.65 -18.66
CA PHE A 220 2.16 -7.82 -18.71
C PHE A 220 1.68 -7.46 -20.13
N PHE A 221 2.59 -7.34 -21.10
CA PHE A 221 2.28 -6.91 -22.47
C PHE A 221 2.48 -8.01 -23.53
N GLU A 222 2.72 -9.26 -23.12
CA GLU A 222 2.84 -10.38 -24.03
C GLU A 222 1.45 -10.92 -24.39
N ILE A 223 0.91 -10.43 -25.51
CA ILE A 223 -0.31 -10.95 -26.13
C ILE A 223 0.13 -11.71 -27.38
N HIS A 224 -0.11 -13.03 -27.42
CA HIS A 224 0.19 -13.82 -28.61
C HIS A 224 -1.04 -13.88 -29.52
N VAL A 225 -0.81 -13.85 -30.83
CA VAL A 225 -1.87 -13.85 -31.86
C VAL A 225 -2.72 -15.13 -31.81
N ASN A 226 -2.17 -16.23 -31.27
CA ASN A 226 -2.84 -17.53 -31.16
C ASN A 226 -3.44 -17.80 -29.77
N ASP A 227 -3.46 -16.82 -28.86
CA ASP A 227 -4.04 -17.01 -27.53
C ASP A 227 -5.57 -17.15 -27.61
N HIS A 228 -6.11 -18.02 -26.77
CA HIS A 228 -7.56 -18.18 -26.63
C HIS A 228 -8.20 -16.82 -26.25
N PRO A 229 -9.37 -16.44 -26.81
CA PRO A 229 -9.99 -15.13 -26.57
C PRO A 229 -10.18 -14.79 -25.08
N VAL A 230 -10.41 -15.81 -24.25
CA VAL A 230 -10.54 -15.69 -22.79
C VAL A 230 -9.22 -15.25 -22.11
N VAL A 231 -8.08 -15.74 -22.59
CA VAL A 231 -6.75 -15.35 -22.08
C VAL A 231 -6.47 -13.89 -22.45
N ILE A 232 -6.80 -13.49 -23.68
CA ILE A 232 -6.67 -12.11 -24.16
C ILE A 232 -7.56 -11.18 -23.31
N ALA A 233 -8.83 -11.55 -23.08
CA ALA A 233 -9.75 -10.77 -22.25
C ALA A 233 -9.25 -10.61 -20.80
N MET A 234 -8.76 -11.69 -20.18
CA MET A 234 -8.17 -11.63 -18.84
C MET A 234 -6.91 -10.77 -18.79
N GLN A 235 -6.06 -10.82 -19.82
CA GLN A 235 -4.86 -9.98 -19.92
C GLN A 235 -5.22 -8.49 -20.04
N ILE A 236 -6.24 -8.15 -20.83
CA ILE A 236 -6.76 -6.77 -20.94
C ILE A 236 -7.27 -6.29 -19.58
N VAL A 237 -8.04 -7.10 -18.87
CA VAL A 237 -8.52 -6.78 -17.51
C VAL A 237 -7.34 -6.58 -16.55
N ARG A 238 -6.31 -7.42 -16.61
CA ARG A 238 -5.10 -7.28 -15.79
C ARG A 238 -4.37 -5.97 -16.05
N ILE A 239 -4.18 -5.59 -17.32
CA ILE A 239 -3.56 -4.31 -17.71
C ILE A 239 -4.41 -3.13 -17.19
N PHE A 240 -5.73 -3.20 -17.38
CA PHE A 240 -6.64 -2.17 -16.90
C PHE A 240 -6.54 -1.98 -15.38
N LEU A 241 -6.61 -3.07 -14.61
CA LEU A 241 -6.56 -3.01 -13.14
C LEU A 241 -5.19 -2.56 -12.60
N GLN A 242 -4.09 -2.94 -13.25
CA GLN A 242 -2.74 -2.66 -12.72
C GLN A 242 -2.10 -1.38 -13.25
N VAL A 243 -2.57 -0.83 -14.39
CA VAL A 243 -2.00 0.37 -15.00
C VAL A 243 -3.02 1.50 -15.08
N VAL A 244 -4.16 1.25 -15.73
CA VAL A 244 -5.15 2.31 -16.01
C VAL A 244 -5.85 2.77 -14.74
N LEU A 245 -6.31 1.82 -13.91
CA LEU A 245 -7.01 2.10 -12.67
C LEU A 245 -6.17 2.93 -11.66
N PRO A 246 -4.92 2.55 -11.30
CA PRO A 246 -4.13 3.37 -10.38
C PRO A 246 -3.82 4.75 -10.96
N ALA A 247 -3.58 4.88 -12.27
CA ALA A 247 -3.39 6.17 -12.92
C ALA A 247 -4.65 7.05 -12.81
N ALA A 248 -5.83 6.48 -13.07
CA ALA A 248 -7.11 7.17 -12.92
C ALA A 248 -7.37 7.60 -11.47
N LEU A 249 -7.06 6.75 -10.49
CA LEU A 249 -7.17 7.07 -9.06
C LEU A 249 -6.19 8.18 -8.64
N MET A 250 -4.97 8.18 -9.18
CA MET A 250 -4.00 9.25 -8.95
C MET A 250 -4.47 10.58 -9.52
N ILE A 251 -4.95 10.58 -10.76
CA ILE A 251 -5.47 11.79 -11.41
C ILE A 251 -6.72 12.29 -10.66
N GLY A 252 -7.64 11.39 -10.33
CA GLY A 252 -8.86 11.70 -9.59
C GLY A 252 -8.58 12.26 -8.20
N SER A 253 -7.62 11.69 -7.46
CA SER A 253 -7.24 12.18 -6.13
C SER A 253 -6.61 13.57 -6.19
N TYR A 254 -5.77 13.84 -7.18
CA TYR A 254 -5.24 15.18 -7.44
C TYR A 254 -6.35 16.21 -7.74
N PHE A 255 -7.30 15.86 -8.61
CA PHE A 255 -8.42 16.76 -8.93
C PHE A 255 -9.31 17.01 -7.72
N ILE A 256 -9.63 16.00 -6.91
CA ILE A 256 -10.38 16.18 -5.66
C ILE A 256 -9.63 17.15 -4.73
N MET A 257 -8.31 17.01 -4.61
CA MET A 257 -7.50 17.89 -3.77
C MET A 257 -7.46 19.35 -4.27
N LYS A 258 -7.61 19.54 -5.58
CA LYS A 258 -7.70 20.85 -6.23
C LYS A 258 -9.08 21.49 -6.03
N THR A 259 -10.15 20.72 -6.18
CA THR A 259 -11.54 21.22 -6.21
C THR A 259 -12.17 21.33 -4.83
N LYS A 260 -11.98 20.33 -3.96
CA LYS A 260 -12.55 20.29 -2.60
C LYS A 260 -11.67 20.99 -1.56
N ARG A 261 -11.16 22.19 -1.90
CA ARG A 261 -10.66 23.09 -0.86
C ARG A 261 -11.90 23.63 -0.16
N TYR A 262 -12.19 23.08 1.03
CA TYR A 262 -13.36 23.35 1.90
C TYR A 262 -14.59 22.48 1.62
#